data_AF-D4M097-F1
#
_entry.id   AF-D4M097-F1
#
_cell.length_a   1.000
_cell.length_b   1.000
_cell.length_c   1.000
_cell.angle_alpha   90.00
_cell.angle_beta   90.00
_cell.angle_gamma   90.00
#
_symmetry.space_group_name_H-M   'P 1'
#
loop_
_entity.id
_entity.type
_entity.pdbx_description
1 polymer ?
#
loop_
_entity_poly.entity_id
_entity_poly.type
_entity_poly.pdbx_seq_one_letter_code
_entity_poly.pdbx_strand_id
1 'polypeptide(L)'
;MNNSLAEVHPELITEWSEKNLPLTPDDITFGSNKKVWWKGTCGHEWQTSVKARSNGEKCPICSGARVIAGINDLATLEPLLAKQWSKKNKIKPTEVSIGSHKKVIWRCEKGHEWEAAVKSRTINKTGCPYCSHNKVLAGFNDLATLLPDIAAEWSDRNYPLLPTQVTVFANRKAWWKCKDCGREWNTLISTRSGGSKCPYCSGYIFSKGFNDLQTTHPEIASEWSEKNLPLKPDEVNAKSRKNVWWKCRKCGNEWKSVVNARVKGTVCPVCAEREVLAGYNDLATTDSQLLSEWDYEQNKLKPTEVSRTSAKRAWWKCRHGHSWSMKINERTILNKGCRICEQEYLSLFPALAVSYYSNKKGLKAELDSDRLLGVPLETYIPSEKLAIESGSADENIEIMKAYMCEQRGIRLIKLPMKGTELDYADSLKRAFQNVHIFISSDTEEDVEIIKNTFERWRDSQ
;
A
#
# COMPACT_ATOMS: atom_id res chain seq x y z
N MET A 1 -11.97 -25.03 -70.58
CA MET A 1 -12.06 -23.88 -69.65
C MET A 1 -12.40 -22.68 -70.49
N ASN A 2 -13.59 -22.14 -70.26
CA ASN A 2 -14.12 -21.01 -71.01
C ASN A 2 -13.53 -19.73 -70.41
N ASN A 3 -12.86 -18.94 -71.25
CA ASN A 3 -12.12 -17.75 -70.83
C ASN A 3 -12.93 -16.47 -71.07
N SER A 4 -14.27 -16.59 -71.09
CA SER A 4 -15.16 -15.44 -71.30
C SER A 4 -15.03 -14.44 -70.16
N LEU A 5 -15.30 -13.17 -70.45
CA LEU A 5 -15.29 -12.11 -69.45
C LEU A 5 -16.32 -12.39 -68.35
N ALA A 6 -17.52 -12.86 -68.73
CA ALA A 6 -18.60 -13.13 -67.79
C ALA A 6 -18.24 -14.19 -66.75
N GLU A 7 -17.52 -15.25 -67.14
CA GLU A 7 -17.16 -16.36 -66.25
C GLU A 7 -15.96 -16.02 -65.36
N VAL A 8 -14.96 -15.32 -65.92
CA VAL A 8 -13.71 -15.01 -65.21
C VAL A 8 -13.82 -13.76 -64.34
N HIS A 9 -14.59 -12.75 -64.77
CA HIS A 9 -14.80 -11.47 -64.07
C HIS A 9 -16.28 -11.10 -63.99
N PRO A 10 -17.12 -11.88 -63.26
CA PRO A 10 -18.54 -11.61 -63.15
C PRO A 10 -18.85 -10.23 -62.55
N GLU A 11 -17.93 -9.67 -61.75
CA GLU A 11 -18.05 -8.32 -61.18
C GLU A 11 -18.09 -7.23 -62.25
N LEU A 12 -17.43 -7.43 -63.38
CA LEU A 12 -17.34 -6.45 -64.48
C LEU A 12 -18.59 -6.43 -65.37
N ILE A 13 -19.45 -7.46 -65.31
CA ILE A 13 -20.69 -7.53 -66.07
C ILE A 13 -21.62 -6.35 -65.71
N THR A 14 -21.66 -5.99 -64.43
CA THR A 14 -22.48 -4.87 -63.94
C THR A 14 -22.04 -3.51 -64.49
N GLU A 15 -20.80 -3.41 -64.96
CA GLU A 15 -20.25 -2.23 -65.61
C GLU A 15 -20.37 -2.30 -67.15
N TRP A 16 -20.94 -3.36 -67.74
CA TRP A 16 -21.08 -3.47 -69.20
C TRP A 16 -22.21 -2.56 -69.71
N SER A 17 -21.92 -1.72 -70.70
CA SER A 17 -22.94 -0.83 -71.28
C SER A 17 -23.79 -1.54 -72.34
N GLU A 18 -25.08 -1.20 -72.39
CA GLU A 18 -26.01 -1.63 -73.45
C GLU A 18 -25.58 -1.14 -74.85
N LYS A 19 -24.71 -0.12 -74.93
CA LYS A 19 -24.12 0.37 -76.19
C LYS A 19 -23.25 -0.65 -76.92
N ASN A 20 -22.90 -1.75 -76.26
CA ASN A 20 -22.11 -2.81 -76.88
C ASN A 20 -22.95 -3.80 -77.69
N LEU A 21 -24.29 -3.76 -77.58
CA LEU A 21 -25.17 -4.67 -78.32
C LEU A 21 -24.88 -4.60 -79.83
N PRO A 22 -24.81 -5.77 -80.52
CA PRO A 22 -25.20 -7.10 -80.05
C PRO A 22 -24.12 -7.89 -79.27
N LEU A 23 -22.96 -7.31 -78.97
CA LEU A 23 -21.87 -7.99 -78.26
C LEU A 23 -22.16 -8.10 -76.75
N THR A 24 -22.15 -9.33 -76.22
CA THR A 24 -22.34 -9.61 -74.80
C THR A 24 -21.03 -9.98 -74.08
N PRO A 25 -20.98 -9.92 -72.73
CA PRO A 25 -19.84 -10.37 -71.94
C PRO A 25 -19.47 -11.85 -72.11
N ASP A 26 -20.39 -12.69 -72.58
CA ASP A 26 -20.17 -14.11 -72.88
C ASP A 26 -19.42 -14.31 -74.20
N ASP A 27 -19.56 -13.36 -75.14
CA ASP A 27 -18.99 -13.43 -76.49
C ASP A 27 -17.52 -12.99 -76.58
N ILE A 28 -16.91 -12.57 -75.47
CA ILE A 28 -15.57 -11.97 -75.46
C ILE A 28 -14.72 -12.47 -74.30
N THR A 29 -13.43 -12.69 -74.55
CA THR A 29 -12.50 -13.13 -73.50
C THR A 29 -11.96 -11.98 -72.66
N PHE A 30 -11.67 -12.25 -71.37
CA PHE A 30 -11.19 -11.22 -70.44
C PHE A 30 -9.85 -10.56 -70.85
N GLY A 31 -9.05 -11.23 -71.69
CA GLY A 31 -7.77 -10.73 -72.22
C GLY A 31 -7.86 -9.96 -73.55
N SER A 32 -9.06 -9.69 -74.06
CA SER A 32 -9.27 -9.07 -75.37
C SER A 32 -8.84 -7.59 -75.41
N ASN A 33 -8.14 -7.19 -76.48
CA ASN A 33 -7.77 -5.78 -76.70
C ASN A 33 -8.92 -4.94 -77.30
N LYS A 34 -10.09 -5.53 -77.57
CA LYS A 34 -11.24 -4.81 -78.14
C LYS A 34 -11.75 -3.77 -77.16
N LYS A 35 -11.86 -2.51 -77.61
CA LYS A 35 -12.47 -1.41 -76.84
C LYS A 35 -13.98 -1.53 -76.88
N VAL A 36 -14.59 -1.52 -75.71
CA VAL A 36 -16.04 -1.60 -75.50
C VAL A 36 -16.46 -0.51 -74.51
N TRP A 37 -17.75 -0.20 -74.47
CA TRP A 37 -18.33 0.78 -73.55
C TRP A 37 -18.56 0.17 -72.18
N TRP A 38 -18.06 0.85 -71.16
CA TRP A 38 -18.25 0.54 -69.75
C TRP A 38 -19.06 1.64 -69.09
N LYS A 39 -19.90 1.32 -68.13
CA LYS A 39 -20.74 2.24 -67.36
C LYS A 39 -20.33 2.21 -65.89
N GLY A 40 -20.01 3.37 -65.36
CA GLY A 40 -19.40 3.48 -64.04
C GLY A 40 -20.47 3.58 -62.99
N THR A 41 -20.10 3.36 -61.73
CA THR A 41 -21.00 3.62 -60.60
C THR A 41 -21.50 5.06 -60.55
N CYS A 42 -20.72 6.02 -61.08
CA CYS A 42 -21.15 7.41 -61.24
C CYS A 42 -22.07 7.67 -62.46
N GLY A 43 -22.48 6.62 -63.19
CA GLY A 43 -23.28 6.72 -64.41
C GLY A 43 -22.51 7.10 -65.67
N HIS A 44 -21.23 7.47 -65.55
CA HIS A 44 -20.38 7.81 -66.70
C HIS A 44 -20.09 6.59 -67.57
N GLU A 45 -20.32 6.74 -68.86
CA GLU A 45 -19.95 5.73 -69.85
C GLU A 45 -18.63 6.09 -70.54
N TRP A 46 -17.68 5.14 -70.57
CA TRP A 46 -16.36 5.33 -71.19
C TRP A 46 -15.92 4.11 -71.96
N GLN A 47 -15.00 4.30 -72.92
CA GLN A 47 -14.42 3.21 -73.68
C GLN A 47 -13.03 2.85 -73.16
N THR A 48 -12.79 1.57 -72.91
CA THR A 48 -11.44 1.00 -72.80
C THR A 48 -11.48 -0.49 -73.18
N SER A 49 -10.32 -1.12 -73.35
CA SER A 49 -10.25 -2.52 -73.73
C SER A 49 -10.69 -3.46 -72.60
N VAL A 50 -11.23 -4.63 -72.97
CA VAL A 50 -11.58 -5.67 -71.99
C VAL A 50 -10.37 -6.07 -71.16
N LYS A 51 -9.21 -6.27 -71.80
CA LYS A 51 -7.93 -6.54 -71.13
C LYS A 51 -7.57 -5.48 -70.09
N ALA A 52 -7.69 -4.20 -70.43
CA ALA A 52 -7.34 -3.13 -69.50
C ALA A 52 -8.35 -3.02 -68.33
N ARG A 53 -9.64 -3.26 -68.58
CA ARG A 53 -10.61 -3.37 -67.48
C ARG A 53 -10.36 -4.55 -66.57
N SER A 54 -10.13 -5.74 -67.12
CA SER A 54 -9.78 -6.95 -66.36
C SER A 54 -8.51 -6.76 -65.53
N ASN A 55 -7.54 -5.99 -66.04
CA ASN A 55 -6.33 -5.60 -65.32
C ASN A 55 -6.54 -4.43 -64.32
N GLY A 56 -7.79 -4.00 -64.09
CA GLY A 56 -8.16 -3.09 -63.01
C GLY A 56 -8.34 -1.62 -63.38
N GLU A 57 -8.48 -1.25 -64.66
CA GLU A 57 -8.43 0.17 -65.07
C GLU A 57 -9.44 1.15 -64.42
N LYS A 58 -10.69 0.85 -64.09
CA LYS A 58 -11.68 1.81 -63.52
C LYS A 58 -12.09 3.01 -64.40
N CYS A 59 -13.30 3.50 -64.14
CA CYS A 59 -13.83 4.72 -64.73
C CYS A 59 -12.92 5.93 -64.43
N PRO A 60 -12.55 6.77 -65.41
CA PRO A 60 -11.68 7.92 -65.20
C PRO A 60 -12.26 8.97 -64.24
N ILE A 61 -13.60 9.02 -64.10
CA ILE A 61 -14.27 9.87 -63.12
C ILE A 61 -14.25 9.19 -61.74
N CYS A 62 -14.69 7.95 -61.62
CA CYS A 62 -14.67 7.25 -60.32
C CYS A 62 -13.25 7.13 -59.73
N SER A 63 -12.22 6.99 -60.57
CA SER A 63 -10.82 6.93 -60.15
C SER A 63 -10.22 8.31 -59.81
N GLY A 64 -10.93 9.40 -60.15
CA GLY A 64 -10.46 10.76 -59.95
C GLY A 64 -9.37 11.21 -60.93
N ALA A 65 -9.13 10.46 -62.01
CA ALA A 65 -8.23 10.82 -63.11
C ALA A 65 -8.77 11.98 -63.95
N ARG A 66 -10.09 12.10 -64.05
CA ARG A 66 -10.83 13.23 -64.62
C ARG A 66 -11.78 13.78 -63.56
N VAL A 67 -11.67 15.08 -63.26
CA VAL A 67 -12.51 15.75 -62.27
C VAL A 67 -13.71 16.40 -62.96
N ILE A 68 -14.92 16.14 -62.45
CA ILE A 68 -16.17 16.77 -62.86
C ILE A 68 -16.82 17.38 -61.63
N ALA A 69 -17.09 18.68 -61.71
CA ALA A 69 -17.79 19.43 -60.67
C ALA A 69 -19.19 18.86 -60.44
N GLY A 70 -19.59 18.70 -59.17
CA GLY A 70 -20.86 18.11 -58.76
C GLY A 70 -20.87 16.58 -58.68
N ILE A 71 -19.79 15.90 -59.07
CA ILE A 71 -19.72 14.43 -59.08
C ILE A 71 -18.59 13.92 -58.18
N ASN A 72 -17.35 14.22 -58.54
CA ASN A 72 -16.15 13.63 -57.89
C ASN A 72 -15.11 14.67 -57.47
N ASP A 73 -15.47 15.95 -57.53
CA ASP A 73 -14.63 17.05 -57.05
C ASP A 73 -14.63 17.14 -55.52
N LEU A 74 -13.64 17.85 -54.97
CA LEU A 74 -13.47 17.99 -53.54
C LEU A 74 -14.61 18.75 -52.86
N ALA A 75 -15.21 19.75 -53.51
CA ALA A 75 -16.29 20.52 -52.91
C ALA A 75 -17.53 19.65 -52.65
N THR A 76 -17.82 18.78 -53.62
CA THR A 76 -18.95 17.84 -53.55
C THR A 76 -18.70 16.73 -52.53
N LEU A 77 -17.54 16.09 -52.57
CA LEU A 77 -17.25 14.92 -51.73
C LEU A 77 -16.85 15.28 -50.29
N GLU A 78 -16.21 16.43 -50.08
CA GLU A 78 -15.65 16.84 -48.78
C GLU A 78 -16.01 18.32 -48.47
N PRO A 79 -17.30 18.66 -48.31
CA PRO A 79 -17.77 20.05 -48.17
C PRO A 79 -17.19 20.78 -46.95
N LEU A 80 -16.89 20.06 -45.87
CA LEU A 80 -16.24 20.65 -44.68
C LEU A 80 -14.78 21.03 -44.94
N LEU A 81 -14.06 20.25 -45.75
CA LEU A 81 -12.70 20.60 -46.15
C LEU A 81 -12.70 21.73 -47.18
N ALA A 82 -13.71 21.79 -48.07
CA ALA A 82 -13.87 22.89 -49.00
C ALA A 82 -14.00 24.25 -48.29
N LYS A 83 -14.64 24.30 -47.11
CA LYS A 83 -14.68 25.51 -46.25
C LYS A 83 -13.30 25.95 -45.74
N GLN A 84 -12.35 25.01 -45.64
CA GLN A 84 -10.97 25.28 -45.24
C GLN A 84 -10.07 25.65 -46.43
N TRP A 85 -10.61 25.83 -47.62
CA TRP A 85 -9.85 26.26 -48.78
C TRP A 85 -9.49 27.74 -48.67
N SER A 86 -8.20 28.10 -48.78
CA SER A 86 -7.82 29.51 -48.76
C SER A 86 -8.23 30.21 -50.04
N LYS A 87 -8.68 31.47 -49.91
CA LYS A 87 -8.97 32.38 -51.02
C LYS A 87 -7.72 32.74 -51.84
N LYS A 88 -6.51 32.45 -51.33
CA LYS A 88 -5.23 32.69 -52.01
C LYS A 88 -4.91 31.65 -53.09
N ASN A 89 -5.63 30.55 -53.13
CA ASN A 89 -5.42 29.52 -54.15
C ASN A 89 -5.91 30.00 -55.52
N LYS A 90 -5.15 29.68 -56.57
CA LYS A 90 -5.54 29.94 -57.97
C LYS A 90 -6.54 28.92 -58.51
N ILE A 91 -6.56 27.71 -57.95
CA ILE A 91 -7.48 26.63 -58.32
C ILE A 91 -8.63 26.52 -57.31
N LYS A 92 -9.82 26.18 -57.79
CA LYS A 92 -11.03 25.99 -56.98
C LYS A 92 -11.12 24.56 -56.44
N PRO A 93 -11.81 24.34 -55.30
CA PRO A 93 -12.11 22.99 -54.80
C PRO A 93 -12.83 22.10 -55.82
N THR A 94 -13.62 22.70 -56.73
CA THR A 94 -14.35 22.00 -57.78
C THR A 94 -13.48 21.49 -58.94
N GLU A 95 -12.19 21.84 -58.96
CA GLU A 95 -11.24 21.50 -60.05
C GLU A 95 -10.24 20.40 -59.64
N VAL A 96 -10.39 19.82 -58.46
CA VAL A 96 -9.52 18.77 -57.93
C VAL A 96 -10.32 17.61 -57.36
N SER A 97 -9.81 16.39 -57.54
CA SER A 97 -10.33 15.20 -56.86
C SER A 97 -9.74 15.08 -55.46
N ILE A 98 -10.42 14.34 -54.59
CA ILE A 98 -9.96 14.06 -53.23
C ILE A 98 -8.60 13.33 -53.20
N GLY A 99 -8.23 12.60 -54.25
CA GLY A 99 -6.94 11.90 -54.36
C GLY A 99 -5.79 12.75 -54.88
N SER A 100 -6.00 14.04 -55.17
CA SER A 100 -5.02 14.87 -55.87
C SER A 100 -3.73 15.11 -55.06
N HIS A 101 -2.59 15.03 -55.75
CA HIS A 101 -1.27 15.39 -55.21
C HIS A 101 -0.97 16.89 -55.26
N LYS A 102 -1.86 17.70 -55.86
CA LYS A 102 -1.68 19.16 -55.92
C LYS A 102 -1.61 19.76 -54.52
N LYS A 103 -0.59 20.57 -54.27
CA LYS A 103 -0.44 21.35 -53.04
C LYS A 103 -1.24 22.63 -53.16
N VAL A 104 -2.02 22.92 -52.12
CA VAL A 104 -2.86 24.12 -52.01
C VAL A 104 -2.74 24.68 -50.61
N ILE A 105 -3.10 25.94 -50.45
CA ILE A 105 -3.13 26.65 -49.18
C ILE A 105 -4.45 26.33 -48.48
N TRP A 106 -4.36 25.74 -47.31
CA TRP A 106 -5.48 25.49 -46.41
C TRP A 106 -5.53 26.56 -45.35
N ARG A 107 -6.74 26.90 -44.89
CA ARG A 107 -6.99 27.82 -43.78
C ARG A 107 -7.90 27.15 -42.76
N CYS A 108 -7.45 27.02 -41.52
CA CYS A 108 -8.28 26.44 -40.46
C CYS A 108 -9.18 27.52 -39.83
N GLU A 109 -10.08 27.11 -38.93
CA GLU A 109 -11.01 27.99 -38.22
C GLU A 109 -10.29 29.05 -37.38
N LYS A 110 -9.12 28.72 -36.81
CA LYS A 110 -8.25 29.67 -36.10
C LYS A 110 -7.50 30.63 -37.03
N GLY A 111 -7.72 30.54 -38.35
CA GLY A 111 -7.15 31.44 -39.35
C GLY A 111 -5.74 31.08 -39.81
N HIS A 112 -5.11 30.03 -39.29
CA HIS A 112 -3.78 29.62 -39.73
C HIS A 112 -3.79 29.13 -41.18
N GLU A 113 -2.81 29.57 -41.96
CA GLU A 113 -2.63 29.14 -43.33
C GLU A 113 -1.41 28.23 -43.48
N TRP A 114 -1.57 27.11 -44.18
CA TRP A 114 -0.48 26.19 -44.48
C TRP A 114 -0.67 25.50 -45.83
N GLU A 115 0.45 25.14 -46.46
CA GLU A 115 0.46 24.38 -47.70
C GLU A 115 0.42 22.88 -47.41
N ALA A 116 -0.50 22.16 -48.07
CA ALA A 116 -0.55 20.70 -48.03
C ALA A 116 -1.17 20.14 -49.31
N ALA A 117 -0.80 18.92 -49.68
CA ALA A 117 -1.44 18.20 -50.78
C ALA A 117 -2.92 17.89 -50.43
N VAL A 118 -3.80 17.95 -51.43
CA VAL A 118 -5.22 17.64 -51.25
C VAL A 118 -5.42 16.26 -50.63
N LYS A 119 -4.77 15.24 -51.18
CA LYS A 119 -4.76 13.86 -50.67
C LYS A 119 -4.39 13.76 -49.19
N SER A 120 -3.46 14.59 -48.69
CA SER A 120 -3.06 14.55 -47.29
C SER A 120 -4.20 14.97 -46.36
N ARG A 121 -5.04 15.91 -46.78
CA ARG A 121 -6.18 16.41 -45.98
C ARG A 121 -7.40 15.49 -46.07
N THR A 122 -7.66 14.96 -47.25
CA THR A 122 -8.87 14.16 -47.55
C THR A 122 -8.69 12.68 -47.22
N ILE A 123 -7.58 12.06 -47.61
CA ILE A 123 -7.32 10.62 -47.43
C ILE A 123 -6.54 10.38 -46.14
N ASN A 124 -5.41 11.06 -45.95
CA ASN A 124 -4.60 10.89 -44.73
C ASN A 124 -5.19 11.63 -43.51
N LYS A 125 -6.27 12.39 -43.72
CA LYS A 125 -7.00 13.16 -42.69
C LYS A 125 -6.09 14.04 -41.82
N THR A 126 -5.01 14.58 -42.39
CA THR A 126 -4.12 15.48 -41.65
C THR A 126 -4.79 16.83 -41.41
N GLY A 127 -4.48 17.47 -40.28
CA GLY A 127 -5.04 18.76 -39.88
C GLY A 127 -4.09 19.93 -40.07
N CYS A 128 -4.42 21.05 -39.42
CA CYS A 128 -3.53 22.21 -39.31
C CYS A 128 -2.27 21.84 -38.50
N PRO A 129 -1.06 21.94 -39.07
CA PRO A 129 0.17 21.51 -38.39
C PRO A 129 0.50 22.39 -37.16
N TYR A 130 0.02 23.63 -37.14
CA TYR A 130 0.16 24.52 -35.99
C TYR A 130 -0.78 24.14 -34.84
N CYS A 131 -2.07 23.90 -35.12
CA CYS A 131 -3.03 23.45 -34.11
C CYS A 131 -2.67 22.07 -33.53
N SER A 132 -2.05 21.20 -34.33
CA SER A 132 -1.58 19.88 -33.87
C SER A 132 -0.15 19.89 -33.32
N HIS A 133 0.47 21.06 -33.15
CA HIS A 133 1.84 21.25 -32.64
C HIS A 133 2.96 20.53 -33.41
N ASN A 134 2.69 20.08 -34.65
CA ASN A 134 3.69 19.47 -35.53
C ASN A 134 4.59 20.53 -36.20
N LYS A 135 4.14 21.79 -36.23
CA LYS A 135 4.93 22.93 -36.68
C LYS A 135 4.76 24.09 -35.71
N VAL A 136 5.84 24.82 -35.44
CA VAL A 136 5.85 26.00 -34.58
C VAL A 136 5.33 27.22 -35.35
N LEU A 137 4.47 27.99 -34.70
CA LEU A 137 4.01 29.31 -35.10
C LEU A 137 4.19 30.23 -33.90
N ALA A 138 5.16 31.14 -34.01
CA ALA A 138 5.46 32.13 -32.98
C ALA A 138 4.23 33.01 -32.71
N GLY A 139 3.95 33.29 -31.44
CA GLY A 139 2.76 34.01 -30.99
C GLY A 139 1.51 33.14 -30.87
N PHE A 140 1.60 31.82 -31.11
CA PHE A 140 0.45 30.92 -31.03
C PHE A 140 0.73 29.65 -30.23
N ASN A 141 1.66 28.80 -30.69
CA ASN A 141 1.90 27.48 -30.10
C ASN A 141 3.36 27.24 -29.66
N ASP A 142 4.16 28.29 -29.69
CA ASP A 142 5.53 28.27 -29.20
C ASP A 142 5.59 28.29 -27.66
N LEU A 143 6.74 27.89 -27.12
CA LEU A 143 6.96 27.79 -25.68
C LEU A 143 6.82 29.14 -24.96
N ALA A 144 7.32 30.23 -25.55
CA ALA A 144 7.26 31.55 -24.92
C ALA A 144 5.82 32.05 -24.78
N THR A 145 4.99 31.81 -25.79
CA THR A 145 3.58 32.21 -25.78
C THR A 145 2.76 31.35 -24.82
N LEU A 146 2.93 30.02 -24.85
CA LEU A 146 2.07 29.12 -24.06
C LEU A 146 2.50 28.99 -22.61
N LEU A 147 3.80 29.06 -22.31
CA LEU A 147 4.35 28.86 -20.97
C LEU A 147 5.45 29.90 -20.67
N PRO A 148 5.08 31.18 -20.47
CA PRO A 148 6.05 32.27 -20.27
C PRO A 148 6.96 32.05 -19.05
N ASP A 149 6.43 31.53 -17.94
CA ASP A 149 7.22 31.24 -16.74
C ASP A 149 8.27 30.15 -16.98
N ILE A 150 7.97 29.18 -17.84
CA ILE A 150 8.91 28.12 -18.23
C ILE A 150 9.95 28.66 -19.20
N ALA A 151 9.52 29.48 -20.17
CA ALA A 151 10.42 30.14 -21.10
C ALA A 151 11.41 31.09 -20.39
N ALA A 152 11.02 31.69 -19.26
CA ALA A 152 11.92 32.50 -18.42
C ALA A 152 13.06 31.68 -17.79
N GLU A 153 12.90 30.36 -17.67
CA GLU A 153 13.96 29.45 -17.24
C GLU A 153 14.84 28.95 -18.41
N TRP A 154 14.64 29.43 -19.63
CA TRP A 154 15.46 29.03 -20.77
C TRP A 154 16.89 29.55 -20.61
N SER A 155 17.88 28.66 -20.69
CA SER A 155 19.29 29.05 -20.59
C SER A 155 19.81 29.67 -21.89
N ASP A 156 20.68 30.66 -21.76
CA ASP A 156 21.43 31.28 -22.86
C ASP A 156 22.28 30.26 -23.65
N ARG A 157 22.61 29.11 -23.03
CA ARG A 157 23.36 28.01 -23.67
C ARG A 157 22.63 27.36 -24.83
N ASN A 158 21.34 27.62 -25.00
CA ASN A 158 20.58 27.11 -26.13
C ASN A 158 20.76 27.94 -27.40
N TYR A 159 21.38 29.12 -27.35
CA TYR A 159 21.58 29.96 -28.52
C TYR A 159 22.26 29.18 -29.67
N PRO A 160 21.77 29.26 -30.91
CA PRO A 160 20.77 30.21 -31.43
C PRO A 160 19.29 29.78 -31.31
N LEU A 161 18.98 28.67 -30.62
CA LEU A 161 17.59 28.20 -30.45
C LEU A 161 16.85 29.02 -29.40
N LEU A 162 15.75 29.64 -29.82
CA LEU A 162 14.90 30.47 -28.95
C LEU A 162 13.63 29.73 -28.51
N PRO A 163 13.05 30.09 -27.35
CA PRO A 163 11.75 29.55 -26.91
C PRO A 163 10.61 29.75 -27.92
N THR A 164 10.67 30.81 -28.73
CA THR A 164 9.68 31.10 -29.80
C THR A 164 9.76 30.15 -31.00
N GLN A 165 10.77 29.27 -31.05
CA GLN A 165 11.06 28.36 -32.16
C GLN A 165 10.78 26.90 -31.82
N VAL A 166 10.20 26.62 -30.65
CA VAL A 166 9.88 25.26 -30.18
C VAL A 166 8.48 25.22 -29.61
N THR A 167 7.79 24.09 -29.76
CA THR A 167 6.51 23.86 -29.08
C THR A 167 6.73 23.32 -27.68
N VAL A 168 5.74 23.45 -26.81
CA VAL A 168 5.73 22.87 -25.44
C VAL A 168 5.85 21.33 -25.43
N PHE A 169 5.56 20.66 -26.56
CA PHE A 169 5.61 19.21 -26.70
C PHE A 169 6.87 18.70 -27.41
N ALA A 170 7.84 19.58 -27.70
CA ALA A 170 9.02 19.20 -28.45
C ALA A 170 9.84 18.12 -27.71
N ASN A 171 10.11 17.01 -28.39
CA ASN A 171 11.00 15.94 -27.92
C ASN A 171 12.47 16.27 -28.22
N ARG A 172 12.90 17.46 -27.81
CA ARG A 172 14.27 17.97 -27.95
C ARG A 172 14.78 18.38 -26.57
N LYS A 173 16.05 18.10 -26.26
CA LYS A 173 16.68 18.55 -25.02
C LYS A 173 17.08 20.03 -25.14
N ALA A 174 16.87 20.77 -24.06
CA ALA A 174 17.30 22.15 -23.88
C ALA A 174 17.94 22.30 -22.50
N TRP A 175 18.80 23.31 -22.36
CA TRP A 175 19.34 23.76 -21.08
C TRP A 175 18.35 24.71 -20.40
N TRP A 176 18.14 24.52 -19.10
CA TRP A 176 17.26 25.32 -18.26
C TRP A 176 18.07 25.90 -17.13
N LYS A 177 17.75 27.12 -16.69
CA LYS A 177 18.39 27.82 -15.58
C LYS A 177 17.38 28.07 -14.48
N CYS A 178 17.68 27.59 -13.28
CA CYS A 178 16.74 27.65 -12.16
C CYS A 178 16.67 29.08 -11.67
N LYS A 179 15.47 29.65 -11.56
CA LYS A 179 15.30 30.97 -10.95
C LYS A 179 15.67 31.00 -9.47
N ASP A 180 15.46 29.89 -8.75
CA ASP A 180 15.65 29.84 -7.29
C ASP A 180 17.11 29.59 -6.90
N CYS A 181 17.83 28.74 -7.63
CA CYS A 181 19.21 28.35 -7.28
C CYS A 181 20.26 28.73 -8.32
N GLY A 182 19.87 29.34 -9.45
CA GLY A 182 20.75 29.75 -10.53
C GLY A 182 21.42 28.61 -11.32
N ARG A 183 21.29 27.35 -10.88
CA ARG A 183 21.94 26.20 -11.52
C ARG A 183 21.23 25.82 -12.80
N GLU A 184 22.03 25.31 -13.73
CA GLU A 184 21.53 24.87 -15.03
C GLU A 184 21.44 23.35 -15.13
N TRP A 185 20.42 22.85 -15.84
CA TRP A 185 20.28 21.42 -16.12
C TRP A 185 19.76 21.19 -17.54
N ASN A 186 20.05 20.01 -18.09
CA ASN A 186 19.66 19.63 -19.44
C ASN A 186 18.53 18.58 -19.39
N THR A 187 17.36 18.90 -19.96
CA THR A 187 16.22 17.98 -20.04
C THR A 187 15.34 18.26 -21.26
N LEU A 188 14.41 17.37 -21.58
CA LEU A 188 13.46 17.52 -22.69
C LEU A 188 12.51 18.70 -22.45
N ILE A 189 12.18 19.42 -23.53
CA ILE A 189 11.19 20.51 -23.49
C ILE A 189 9.82 19.99 -23.06
N SER A 190 9.38 18.85 -23.60
CA SER A 190 8.15 18.18 -23.17
C SER A 190 8.14 17.83 -21.67
N THR A 191 9.25 17.33 -21.13
CA THR A 191 9.38 17.03 -19.69
C THR A 191 9.38 18.28 -18.81
N ARG A 192 10.04 19.38 -19.23
CA ARG A 192 9.99 20.64 -18.47
C ARG A 192 8.59 21.25 -18.52
N SER A 193 7.98 21.30 -19.69
CA SER A 193 6.61 21.81 -19.90
C SER A 193 5.57 21.01 -19.14
N GLY A 194 5.79 19.70 -18.96
CA GLY A 194 4.97 18.83 -18.12
C GLY A 194 5.14 19.02 -16.61
N GLY A 195 5.93 20.00 -16.15
CA GLY A 195 6.04 20.38 -14.74
C GLY A 195 7.21 19.79 -13.97
N SER A 196 8.21 19.20 -14.64
CA SER A 196 9.43 18.77 -13.93
C SER A 196 10.16 19.94 -13.29
N LYS A 197 10.54 19.81 -12.02
CA LYS A 197 11.23 20.85 -11.24
C LYS A 197 12.74 20.79 -11.43
N CYS A 198 13.44 21.85 -11.01
CA CYS A 198 14.91 21.85 -10.96
C CYS A 198 15.42 20.62 -10.18
N PRO A 199 16.29 19.78 -10.78
CA PRO A 199 16.75 18.54 -10.17
C PRO A 199 17.70 18.76 -8.99
N TYR A 200 18.38 19.90 -8.93
CA TYR A 200 19.21 20.29 -7.78
C TYR A 200 18.35 20.63 -6.56
N CYS A 201 17.38 21.54 -6.73
CA CYS A 201 16.46 21.94 -5.66
C CYS A 201 15.61 20.75 -5.18
N SER A 202 15.22 19.87 -6.11
CA SER A 202 14.47 18.66 -5.81
C SER A 202 15.34 17.54 -5.21
N GLY A 203 16.66 17.71 -5.09
CA GLY A 203 17.57 16.72 -4.52
C GLY A 203 17.78 15.46 -5.38
N TYR A 204 17.46 15.51 -6.67
CA TYR A 204 17.77 14.41 -7.60
C TYR A 204 19.21 14.47 -8.10
N ILE A 205 19.75 15.67 -8.28
CA ILE A 205 21.18 15.87 -8.55
C ILE A 205 21.82 16.44 -7.30
N PHE A 206 22.86 15.75 -6.81
CA PHE A 206 23.65 16.17 -5.66
C PHE A 206 24.54 17.37 -5.99
N SER A 207 24.63 18.33 -5.07
CA SER A 207 25.55 19.45 -5.11
C SER A 207 26.00 19.79 -3.69
N LYS A 208 27.28 19.55 -3.43
CA LYS A 208 27.95 19.92 -2.18
C LYS A 208 27.85 21.42 -1.89
N GLY A 209 27.67 21.77 -0.62
CA GLY A 209 27.45 23.13 -0.12
C GLY A 209 26.07 23.71 -0.42
N PHE A 210 25.14 22.93 -0.97
CA PHE A 210 23.81 23.42 -1.36
C PHE A 210 22.69 22.48 -0.90
N ASN A 211 22.72 21.22 -1.36
CA ASN A 211 21.70 20.25 -1.02
C ASN A 211 22.25 19.02 -0.29
N ASP A 212 23.51 19.07 0.15
CA ASP A 212 24.08 18.03 0.99
C ASP A 212 23.39 17.98 2.36
N LEU A 213 23.53 16.83 3.02
CA LEU A 213 22.86 16.52 4.28
C LEU A 213 23.38 17.42 5.41
N GLN A 214 24.68 17.73 5.43
CA GLN A 214 25.26 18.61 6.44
C GLN A 214 24.69 20.02 6.37
N THR A 215 24.52 20.57 5.17
CA THR A 215 23.96 21.91 4.94
C THR A 215 22.45 21.95 5.22
N THR A 216 21.70 20.96 4.73
CA THR A 216 20.22 21.00 4.78
C THR A 216 19.60 20.39 6.02
N HIS A 217 20.30 19.46 6.70
CA HIS A 217 19.80 18.73 7.86
C HIS A 217 20.90 18.58 8.93
N PRO A 218 21.42 19.68 9.49
CA PRO A 218 22.55 19.65 10.43
C PRO A 218 22.30 18.77 11.66
N GLU A 219 21.07 18.76 12.18
CA GLU A 219 20.67 17.89 13.30
C GLU A 219 20.81 16.41 12.97
N ILE A 220 20.43 15.99 11.76
CA ILE A 220 20.56 14.60 11.31
C ILE A 220 22.03 14.29 11.01
N ALA A 221 22.75 15.22 10.38
CA ALA A 221 24.18 15.07 10.11
C ALA A 221 25.01 14.92 11.41
N SER A 222 24.56 15.51 12.53
CA SER A 222 25.20 15.34 13.84
C SER A 222 25.12 13.91 14.39
N GLU A 223 24.21 13.08 13.86
CA GLU A 223 24.09 11.66 14.18
C GLU A 223 24.92 10.77 13.24
N TRP A 224 25.75 11.34 12.37
CA TRP A 224 26.60 10.55 11.47
C TRP A 224 27.67 9.79 12.26
N SER A 225 27.77 8.47 12.08
CA SER A 225 28.80 7.67 12.74
C SER A 225 30.15 7.78 12.02
N GLU A 226 31.23 7.72 12.80
CA GLU A 226 32.61 7.63 12.31
C GLU A 226 32.87 6.34 11.51
N LYS A 227 32.04 5.30 11.71
CA LYS A 227 32.08 4.04 10.92
C LYS A 227 31.82 4.22 9.43
N ASN A 228 31.38 5.40 9.01
CA ASN A 228 31.15 5.72 7.60
C ASN A 228 32.40 6.22 6.87
N LEU A 229 33.51 6.48 7.57
CA LEU A 229 34.74 6.96 6.92
C LEU A 229 35.15 6.05 5.76
N PRO A 230 35.52 6.61 4.59
CA PRO A 230 35.80 8.04 4.35
C PRO A 230 34.57 8.90 4.01
N LEU A 231 33.36 8.34 3.91
CA LEU A 231 32.15 9.06 3.49
C LEU A 231 31.65 10.02 4.57
N LYS A 232 31.52 11.30 4.20
CA LYS A 232 31.06 12.38 5.08
C LYS A 232 29.61 12.82 4.78
N PRO A 233 28.91 13.44 5.75
CA PRO A 233 27.54 13.90 5.56
C PRO A 233 27.40 15.02 4.51
N ASP A 234 28.46 15.77 4.20
CA ASP A 234 28.48 16.77 3.11
C ASP A 234 28.67 16.17 1.71
N GLU A 235 28.80 14.83 1.60
CA GLU A 235 28.99 14.09 0.34
C GLU A 235 27.72 13.32 -0.09
N VAL A 236 26.63 13.49 0.64
CA VAL A 236 25.31 12.91 0.33
C VAL A 236 24.24 13.96 0.52
N ASN A 237 23.13 13.86 -0.20
CA ASN A 237 21.93 14.66 0.09
C ASN A 237 20.87 13.85 0.84
N ALA A 238 19.83 14.56 1.29
CA ALA A 238 18.69 13.98 1.99
C ALA A 238 17.95 12.85 1.24
N LYS A 239 18.03 12.80 -0.09
CA LYS A 239 17.39 11.76 -0.93
C LYS A 239 18.29 10.56 -1.20
N SER A 240 19.53 10.57 -0.70
CA SER A 240 20.50 9.49 -0.91
C SER A 240 19.94 8.14 -0.45
N ARG A 241 20.19 7.12 -1.26
CA ARG A 241 19.85 5.71 -0.97
C ARG A 241 21.01 4.95 -0.33
N LYS A 242 22.12 5.62 0.00
CA LYS A 242 23.24 4.98 0.71
C LYS A 242 22.78 4.53 2.09
N ASN A 243 23.12 3.29 2.45
CA ASN A 243 22.87 2.71 3.76
C ASN A 243 24.11 2.95 4.64
N VAL A 244 23.97 3.80 5.66
CA VAL A 244 25.08 4.34 6.46
C VAL A 244 24.84 4.07 7.94
N TRP A 245 25.91 4.13 8.73
CA TRP A 245 25.84 4.04 10.19
C TRP A 245 25.43 5.37 10.81
N TRP A 246 24.48 5.32 11.72
CA TRP A 246 24.02 6.44 12.54
C TRP A 246 24.42 6.18 13.98
N LYS A 247 24.71 7.24 14.75
CA LYS A 247 25.01 7.19 16.17
C LYS A 247 23.96 7.98 16.94
N CYS A 248 23.29 7.31 17.88
CA CYS A 248 22.17 7.91 18.58
C CYS A 248 22.70 8.90 19.62
N ARG A 249 22.24 10.16 19.57
CA ARG A 249 22.59 11.16 20.60
C ARG A 249 22.02 10.85 21.99
N LYS A 250 20.95 10.03 22.06
CA LYS A 250 20.28 9.69 23.33
C LYS A 250 20.92 8.50 24.04
N CYS A 251 20.98 7.35 23.36
CA CYS A 251 21.46 6.10 23.97
C CYS A 251 22.86 5.68 23.49
N GLY A 252 23.50 6.44 22.59
CA GLY A 252 24.82 6.09 22.05
C GLY A 252 24.83 4.93 21.04
N ASN A 253 23.71 4.21 20.85
CA ASN A 253 23.64 3.07 19.93
C ASN A 253 24.02 3.47 18.50
N GLU A 254 24.78 2.59 17.83
CA GLU A 254 25.11 2.76 16.43
C GLU A 254 24.36 1.75 15.56
N TRP A 255 23.61 2.23 14.56
CA TRP A 255 22.78 1.37 13.71
C TRP A 255 22.86 1.76 12.24
N LYS A 256 22.60 0.81 11.33
CA LYS A 256 22.53 1.08 9.89
C LYS A 256 21.13 1.54 9.48
N SER A 257 21.05 2.60 8.70
CA SER A 257 19.82 3.00 8.00
C SER A 257 20.13 3.81 6.74
N VAL A 258 19.19 3.77 5.79
CA VAL A 258 19.28 4.56 4.55
C VAL A 258 19.07 6.04 4.85
N VAL A 259 19.91 6.92 4.28
CA VAL A 259 19.83 8.39 4.49
C VAL A 259 18.43 8.95 4.28
N ASN A 260 17.80 8.65 3.14
CA ASN A 260 16.42 9.07 2.87
C ASN A 260 15.41 8.54 3.91
N ALA A 261 15.61 7.34 4.44
CA ALA A 261 14.73 6.79 5.47
C ALA A 261 14.95 7.46 6.84
N ARG A 262 16.21 7.77 7.20
CA ARG A 262 16.54 8.55 8.41
C ARG A 262 15.93 9.94 8.34
N VAL A 263 16.08 10.64 7.22
CA VAL A 263 15.49 11.98 7.00
C VAL A 263 13.97 11.96 7.10
N LYS A 264 13.31 10.90 6.59
CA LYS A 264 11.86 10.73 6.69
C LYS A 264 11.34 10.35 8.09
N GLY A 265 12.22 10.14 9.08
CA GLY A 265 11.81 9.89 10.47
C GLY A 265 12.11 8.50 11.00
N THR A 266 12.95 7.70 10.33
CA THR A 266 13.46 6.46 10.96
C THR A 266 14.28 6.83 12.19
N VAL A 267 13.91 6.30 13.36
CA VAL A 267 14.58 6.55 14.64
C VAL A 267 15.49 5.39 15.05
N CYS A 268 16.32 5.63 16.06
CA CYS A 268 17.17 4.60 16.67
C CYS A 268 16.33 3.38 17.12
N PRO A 269 16.71 2.15 16.75
CA PRO A 269 15.95 0.95 17.10
C PRO A 269 15.92 0.68 18.61
N VAL A 270 16.98 1.05 19.35
CA VAL A 270 17.04 0.93 20.82
C VAL A 270 16.05 1.88 21.48
N CYS A 271 16.06 3.17 21.12
CA CYS A 271 15.10 4.14 21.67
C CYS A 271 13.64 3.85 21.29
N ALA A 272 13.42 3.04 20.26
CA ALA A 272 12.10 2.61 19.82
C ALA A 272 11.74 1.20 20.32
N GLU A 273 12.49 0.66 21.28
CA GLU A 273 12.28 -0.66 21.90
C GLU A 273 12.23 -1.83 20.89
N ARG A 274 12.92 -1.69 19.76
CA ARG A 274 13.06 -2.72 18.72
C ARG A 274 14.34 -3.55 18.86
N GLU A 275 15.36 -2.98 19.50
CA GLU A 275 16.62 -3.64 19.81
C GLU A 275 17.00 -3.39 21.26
N VAL A 276 17.83 -4.28 21.81
CA VAL A 276 18.32 -4.21 23.19
C VAL A 276 19.77 -3.73 23.18
N LEU A 277 20.06 -2.73 24.00
CA LEU A 277 21.40 -2.24 24.30
C LEU A 277 21.68 -2.49 25.79
N ALA A 278 22.68 -3.34 26.06
CA ALA A 278 23.13 -3.62 27.41
C ALA A 278 23.64 -2.35 28.10
N GLY A 279 23.25 -2.17 29.37
CA GLY A 279 23.51 -0.96 30.16
C GLY A 279 22.51 0.18 29.91
N TYR A 280 21.47 -0.03 29.09
CA TYR A 280 20.50 1.01 28.75
C TYR A 280 19.05 0.54 28.89
N ASN A 281 18.57 -0.35 28.01
CA ASN A 281 17.18 -0.84 28.01
C ASN A 281 17.06 -2.37 28.17
N ASP A 282 18.16 -3.03 28.56
CA ASP A 282 18.13 -4.44 28.93
C ASP A 282 17.48 -4.65 30.31
N LEU A 283 17.05 -5.89 30.55
CA LEU A 283 16.35 -6.29 31.77
C LEU A 283 17.26 -6.18 32.99
N ALA A 284 18.56 -6.45 32.87
CA ALA A 284 19.49 -6.34 33.99
C ALA A 284 19.63 -4.90 34.50
N THR A 285 19.58 -3.94 33.58
CA THR A 285 19.62 -2.51 33.90
C THR A 285 18.28 -1.98 34.41
N THR A 286 17.17 -2.38 33.79
CA THR A 286 15.84 -1.78 34.04
C THR A 286 15.03 -2.44 35.16
N ASP A 287 15.28 -3.72 35.45
CA ASP A 287 14.56 -4.50 36.46
C ASP A 287 15.53 -5.40 37.25
N SER A 288 16.59 -4.79 37.78
CA SER A 288 17.67 -5.47 38.52
C SER A 288 17.16 -6.29 39.72
N GLN A 289 16.06 -5.87 40.34
CA GLN A 289 15.41 -6.58 41.45
C GLN A 289 14.90 -7.98 41.06
N LEU A 290 14.63 -8.22 39.78
CA LEU A 290 14.15 -9.51 39.29
C LEU A 290 15.30 -10.48 38.95
N LEU A 291 16.56 -10.03 39.01
CA LEU A 291 17.72 -10.87 38.68
C LEU A 291 17.93 -12.00 39.69
N SER A 292 17.50 -11.82 40.95
CA SER A 292 17.51 -12.89 41.96
C SER A 292 16.51 -13.98 41.64
N GLU A 293 15.45 -13.65 40.89
CA GLU A 293 14.46 -14.62 40.42
C GLU A 293 14.82 -15.21 39.06
N TRP A 294 15.89 -14.78 38.39
CA TRP A 294 16.26 -15.32 37.09
C TRP A 294 16.90 -16.70 37.24
N ASP A 295 16.37 -17.71 36.56
CA ASP A 295 16.94 -19.06 36.58
C ASP A 295 18.11 -19.14 35.57
N TYR A 296 19.34 -18.91 36.04
CA TYR A 296 20.55 -18.88 35.21
C TYR A 296 20.94 -20.27 34.65
N GLU A 297 20.46 -21.35 35.25
CA GLU A 297 20.75 -22.71 34.80
C GLU A 297 19.85 -23.12 33.65
N GLN A 298 18.56 -22.73 33.71
CA GLN A 298 17.57 -23.06 32.67
C GLN A 298 17.58 -22.08 31.49
N ASN A 299 17.93 -20.81 31.72
CA ASN A 299 17.88 -19.80 30.66
C ASN A 299 19.15 -19.78 29.81
N LYS A 300 18.96 -19.94 28.49
CA LYS A 300 20.01 -19.62 27.50
C LYS A 300 20.14 -18.12 27.25
N LEU A 301 19.07 -17.35 27.48
CA LEU A 301 19.05 -15.90 27.33
C LEU A 301 19.71 -15.25 28.54
N LYS A 302 20.51 -14.21 28.32
CA LYS A 302 21.02 -13.38 29.41
C LYS A 302 20.07 -12.21 29.67
N PRO A 303 19.92 -11.76 30.93
CA PRO A 303 19.16 -10.56 31.24
C PRO A 303 19.64 -9.30 30.48
N THR A 304 20.91 -9.25 30.07
CA THR A 304 21.48 -8.17 29.26
C THR A 304 21.10 -8.20 27.77
N GLU A 305 20.40 -9.24 27.31
CA GLU A 305 20.04 -9.47 25.89
C GLU A 305 18.53 -9.31 25.61
N VAL A 306 17.75 -9.02 26.64
CA VAL A 306 16.29 -8.92 26.58
C VAL A 306 15.83 -7.65 27.27
N SER A 307 14.77 -7.02 26.77
CA SER A 307 14.13 -5.88 27.42
C SER A 307 13.00 -6.34 28.33
N ARG A 308 12.57 -5.47 29.25
CA ARG A 308 11.37 -5.70 30.08
C ARG A 308 10.09 -5.91 29.27
N THR A 309 9.99 -5.37 28.05
CA THR A 309 8.84 -5.51 27.16
C THR A 309 8.85 -6.80 26.33
N SER A 310 9.90 -7.61 26.45
CA SER A 310 10.10 -8.81 25.64
C SER A 310 8.97 -9.84 25.83
N ALA A 311 8.43 -10.32 24.71
CA ALA A 311 7.49 -11.44 24.68
C ALA A 311 8.18 -12.81 24.72
N LYS A 312 9.52 -12.86 24.76
CA LYS A 312 10.26 -14.11 24.94
C LYS A 312 9.95 -14.72 26.31
N ARG A 313 10.00 -16.04 26.38
CA ARG A 313 9.83 -16.78 27.63
C ARG A 313 11.18 -16.94 28.32
N ALA A 314 11.17 -16.77 29.63
CA ALA A 314 12.29 -17.05 30.52
C ALA A 314 11.82 -17.93 31.67
N TRP A 315 12.76 -18.67 32.24
CA TRP A 315 12.60 -19.42 33.48
C TRP A 315 12.91 -18.53 34.68
N TRP A 316 12.09 -18.64 35.71
CA TRP A 316 12.19 -17.88 36.94
C TRP A 316 12.21 -18.85 38.12
N LYS A 317 12.93 -18.50 39.17
CA LYS A 317 13.05 -19.25 40.42
C LYS A 317 12.63 -18.37 41.59
N CYS A 318 11.64 -18.78 42.37
CA CYS A 318 11.15 -17.99 43.49
C CYS A 318 11.93 -18.33 44.75
N ARG A 319 11.74 -17.53 45.79
CA ARG A 319 12.30 -17.76 47.14
C ARG A 319 11.96 -19.13 47.73
N HIS A 320 10.83 -19.74 47.36
CA HIS A 320 10.42 -21.07 47.82
C HIS A 320 10.99 -22.21 46.94
N GLY A 321 11.90 -21.91 46.00
CA GLY A 321 12.60 -22.91 45.19
C GLY A 321 11.86 -23.38 43.94
N HIS A 322 10.61 -22.96 43.71
CA HIS A 322 9.88 -23.30 42.49
C HIS A 322 10.53 -22.69 41.26
N SER A 323 10.72 -23.49 40.21
CA SER A 323 11.12 -23.02 38.88
C SER A 323 9.92 -23.03 37.92
N TRP A 324 9.64 -21.91 37.27
CA TRP A 324 8.54 -21.80 36.29
C TRP A 324 8.91 -20.92 35.10
N SER A 325 8.28 -21.20 33.96
CA SER A 325 8.49 -20.44 32.73
C SER A 325 7.32 -19.48 32.47
N MET A 326 7.60 -18.22 32.12
CA MET A 326 6.60 -17.24 31.67
C MET A 326 7.22 -16.21 30.73
N LYS A 327 6.40 -15.39 30.06
CA LYS A 327 6.92 -14.30 29.23
C LYS A 327 7.53 -13.22 30.12
N ILE A 328 8.63 -12.62 29.66
CA ILE A 328 9.33 -11.59 30.44
C ILE A 328 8.40 -10.42 30.75
N ASN A 329 7.66 -9.92 29.76
CA ASN A 329 6.70 -8.84 29.96
C ASN A 329 5.55 -9.16 30.94
N GLU A 330 5.16 -10.43 31.08
CA GLU A 330 4.17 -10.84 32.09
C GLU A 330 4.76 -10.74 33.51
N ARG A 331 6.05 -11.06 33.68
CA ARG A 331 6.74 -10.91 34.97
C ARG A 331 7.01 -9.45 35.33
N THR A 332 7.45 -8.65 34.35
CA THR A 332 8.02 -7.29 34.56
C THR A 332 7.02 -6.15 34.43
N ILE A 333 5.95 -6.32 33.62
CA ILE A 333 4.93 -5.29 33.38
C ILE A 333 3.63 -5.64 34.09
N LEU A 334 3.18 -6.90 33.96
CA LEU A 334 1.97 -7.37 34.63
C LEU A 334 2.21 -7.85 36.07
N ASN A 335 3.47 -7.85 36.53
CA ASN A 335 3.87 -8.28 37.87
C ASN A 335 3.36 -9.66 38.28
N LYS A 336 3.13 -10.57 37.33
CA LYS A 336 2.67 -11.93 37.63
C LYS A 336 3.77 -12.70 38.33
N GLY A 337 3.44 -13.30 39.47
CA GLY A 337 4.39 -14.04 40.31
C GLY A 337 4.55 -15.52 39.91
N CYS A 338 5.02 -16.31 40.88
CA CYS A 338 5.17 -17.75 40.72
C CYS A 338 3.81 -18.44 40.61
N ARG A 339 3.52 -19.03 39.45
CA ARG A 339 2.26 -19.77 39.20
C ARG A 339 2.04 -20.97 40.12
N ILE A 340 3.12 -21.57 40.63
CA ILE A 340 3.06 -22.72 41.53
C ILE A 340 2.63 -22.23 42.91
N CYS A 341 3.28 -21.17 43.42
CA CYS A 341 2.88 -20.52 44.67
C CYS A 341 1.44 -19.99 44.66
N GLU A 342 0.98 -19.48 43.51
CA GLU A 342 -0.41 -19.04 43.32
C GLU A 342 -1.37 -20.23 43.38
N GLN A 343 -1.03 -21.35 42.72
CA GLN A 343 -1.86 -22.55 42.71
C GLN A 343 -1.97 -23.20 44.10
N GLU A 344 -0.87 -23.27 44.83
CA GLU A 344 -0.85 -23.73 46.24
C GLU A 344 -1.78 -22.88 47.11
N TYR A 345 -1.65 -21.56 47.00
CA TYR A 345 -2.50 -20.63 47.74
C TYR A 345 -3.98 -20.83 47.41
N LEU A 346 -4.34 -20.85 46.12
CA LEU A 346 -5.72 -21.00 45.67
C LEU A 346 -6.32 -22.35 46.08
N SER A 347 -5.50 -23.40 46.19
CA SER A 347 -5.95 -24.72 46.65
C SER A 347 -6.33 -24.74 48.14
N LEU A 348 -5.70 -23.88 48.95
CA LEU A 348 -5.95 -23.76 50.40
C LEU A 348 -6.92 -22.63 50.74
N PHE A 349 -7.14 -21.70 49.80
CA PHE A 349 -7.96 -20.52 50.01
C PHE A 349 -9.38 -20.83 50.54
N PRO A 350 -10.12 -21.83 50.03
CA PRO A 350 -11.42 -22.22 50.58
C PRO A 350 -11.40 -22.48 52.10
N ALA A 351 -10.50 -23.37 52.54
CA ALA A 351 -10.35 -23.72 53.94
C ALA A 351 -9.89 -22.51 54.80
N LEU A 352 -8.96 -21.70 54.29
CA LEU A 352 -8.49 -20.49 54.95
C LEU A 352 -9.61 -19.45 55.12
N ALA A 353 -10.45 -19.27 54.10
CA ALA A 353 -11.57 -18.33 54.13
C ALA A 353 -12.63 -18.76 55.17
N VAL A 354 -12.99 -20.05 55.20
CA VAL A 354 -13.90 -20.58 56.23
C VAL A 354 -13.33 -20.37 57.63
N SER A 355 -12.05 -20.69 57.82
CA SER A 355 -11.36 -20.49 59.11
C SER A 355 -11.38 -19.01 59.53
N TYR A 356 -11.02 -18.11 58.62
CA TYR A 356 -10.99 -16.67 58.85
C TYR A 356 -12.36 -16.13 59.29
N TYR A 357 -13.42 -16.44 58.53
CA TYR A 357 -14.76 -15.97 58.83
C TYR A 357 -15.35 -16.58 60.10
N SER A 358 -15.06 -17.86 60.36
CA SER A 358 -15.47 -18.54 61.60
C SER A 358 -14.84 -17.86 62.81
N ASN A 359 -13.52 -17.63 62.78
CA ASN A 359 -12.80 -16.95 63.86
C ASN A 359 -13.32 -15.53 64.08
N LYS A 360 -13.67 -14.79 63.02
CA LYS A 360 -14.28 -13.44 63.10
C LYS A 360 -15.61 -13.43 63.84
N LYS A 361 -16.29 -14.58 63.94
CA LYS A 361 -17.55 -14.78 64.67
C LYS A 361 -17.37 -15.53 66.00
N GLY A 362 -16.12 -15.76 66.42
CA GLY A 362 -15.82 -16.53 67.64
C GLY A 362 -16.13 -18.03 67.50
N LEU A 363 -16.31 -18.53 66.28
CA LEU A 363 -16.56 -19.93 65.98
C LEU A 363 -15.22 -20.63 65.70
N LYS A 364 -15.05 -21.83 66.25
CA LYS A 364 -13.85 -22.64 66.00
C LYS A 364 -14.10 -23.59 64.83
N ALA A 365 -13.42 -23.37 63.71
CA ALA A 365 -13.40 -24.29 62.59
C ALA A 365 -12.28 -25.32 62.75
N GLU A 366 -12.60 -26.58 62.50
CA GLU A 366 -11.67 -27.69 62.35
C GLU A 366 -11.39 -27.86 60.85
N LEU A 367 -10.12 -27.90 60.47
CA LEU A 367 -9.68 -28.02 59.07
C LEU A 367 -9.13 -29.43 58.83
N ASP A 368 -9.51 -30.03 57.71
CA ASP A 368 -9.09 -31.35 57.24
C ASP A 368 -9.10 -32.44 58.33
N SER A 369 -10.18 -32.47 59.14
CA SER A 369 -10.29 -33.38 60.28
C SER A 369 -11.13 -34.62 59.95
N ASP A 370 -10.57 -35.80 60.21
CA ASP A 370 -11.25 -37.09 60.09
C ASP A 370 -11.92 -37.57 61.37
N ARG A 371 -11.70 -36.89 62.51
CA ARG A 371 -12.07 -37.36 63.85
C ARG A 371 -13.56 -37.66 64.02
N LEU A 372 -14.41 -36.95 63.29
CA LEU A 372 -15.86 -37.05 63.41
C LEU A 372 -16.47 -38.17 62.56
N LEU A 373 -15.98 -38.34 61.33
CA LEU A 373 -16.57 -39.23 60.33
C LEU A 373 -15.71 -40.45 59.98
N GLY A 374 -14.42 -40.46 60.37
CA GLY A 374 -13.41 -41.40 59.86
C GLY A 374 -12.96 -41.09 58.44
N VAL A 375 -13.48 -40.03 57.83
CA VAL A 375 -13.08 -39.45 56.55
C VAL A 375 -12.87 -37.95 56.74
N PRO A 376 -11.81 -37.33 56.18
CA PRO A 376 -11.52 -35.93 56.40
C PRO A 376 -12.62 -35.01 55.85
N LEU A 377 -13.14 -34.12 56.69
CA LEU A 377 -13.94 -32.97 56.26
C LEU A 377 -13.01 -31.78 56.04
N GLU A 378 -13.11 -31.12 54.88
CA GLU A 378 -12.25 -29.98 54.55
C GLU A 378 -12.37 -28.87 55.60
N THR A 379 -13.61 -28.53 55.98
CA THR A 379 -13.90 -27.63 57.08
C THR A 379 -15.15 -28.08 57.85
N TYR A 380 -15.08 -28.02 59.18
CA TYR A 380 -16.19 -28.33 60.07
C TYR A 380 -16.26 -27.34 61.23
N ILE A 381 -17.44 -26.81 61.53
CA ILE A 381 -17.72 -25.91 62.66
C ILE A 381 -18.61 -26.66 63.65
N PRO A 382 -18.04 -27.25 64.73
CA PRO A 382 -18.77 -28.14 65.62
C PRO A 382 -19.96 -27.48 66.33
N SER A 383 -19.81 -26.21 66.75
CA SER A 383 -20.87 -25.47 67.46
C SER A 383 -22.12 -25.28 66.62
N GLU A 384 -21.97 -25.22 65.30
CA GLU A 384 -23.05 -24.99 64.34
C GLU A 384 -23.45 -26.27 63.60
N LYS A 385 -22.78 -27.40 63.87
CA LYS A 385 -22.88 -28.65 63.11
C LYS A 385 -22.85 -28.40 61.60
N LEU A 386 -21.92 -27.56 61.15
CA LEU A 386 -21.82 -27.11 59.76
C LEU A 386 -20.52 -27.61 59.14
N ALA A 387 -20.60 -28.30 58.01
CA ALA A 387 -19.47 -28.66 57.18
C ALA A 387 -19.53 -27.89 55.85
N ILE A 388 -18.41 -27.33 55.40
CA ILE A 388 -18.30 -26.65 54.10
C ILE A 388 -17.18 -27.33 53.32
N GLU A 389 -17.48 -27.79 52.10
CA GLU A 389 -16.50 -28.44 51.23
C GLU A 389 -16.46 -27.78 49.85
N SER A 390 -15.26 -27.56 49.33
CA SER A 390 -15.00 -27.08 47.98
C SER A 390 -15.15 -28.16 46.91
N GLY A 391 -15.28 -29.42 47.34
CA GLY A 391 -15.49 -30.59 46.49
C GLY A 391 -14.23 -31.45 46.38
N SER A 392 -14.45 -32.70 46.01
CA SER A 392 -13.43 -33.74 45.81
C SER A 392 -13.46 -34.21 44.36
N ALA A 393 -12.34 -34.70 43.84
CA ALA A 393 -12.30 -35.30 42.50
C ALA A 393 -13.08 -36.64 42.44
N ASP A 394 -13.38 -37.26 43.59
CA ASP A 394 -14.08 -38.53 43.69
C ASP A 394 -15.55 -38.30 44.14
N GLU A 395 -16.47 -38.55 43.20
CA GLU A 395 -17.92 -38.42 43.41
C GLU A 395 -18.45 -39.41 44.46
N ASN A 396 -17.85 -40.60 44.59
CA ASN A 396 -18.28 -41.59 45.58
C ASN A 396 -17.94 -41.15 47.01
N ILE A 397 -16.77 -40.52 47.19
CA ILE A 397 -16.37 -39.96 48.48
C ILE A 397 -17.32 -38.82 48.87
N GLU A 398 -17.69 -37.96 47.92
CA GLU A 398 -18.63 -36.87 48.19
C GLU A 398 -20.03 -37.38 48.58
N ILE A 399 -20.54 -38.41 47.90
CA ILE A 399 -21.83 -39.04 48.24
C ILE A 399 -21.77 -39.65 49.64
N MET A 400 -20.69 -40.37 49.95
CA MET A 400 -20.48 -40.99 51.25
C MET A 400 -20.45 -39.93 52.37
N LYS A 401 -19.69 -38.85 52.19
CA LYS A 401 -19.61 -37.74 53.16
C LYS A 401 -20.98 -37.11 53.40
N ALA A 402 -21.72 -36.83 52.32
CA ALA A 402 -23.06 -36.26 52.42
C ALA A 402 -24.00 -37.14 53.27
N TYR A 403 -24.01 -38.44 53.00
CA TYR A 403 -24.79 -39.40 53.79
C TYR A 403 -24.33 -39.44 55.26
N MET A 404 -23.02 -39.49 55.52
CA MET A 404 -22.48 -39.52 56.89
C MET A 404 -22.76 -38.24 57.68
N CYS A 405 -22.78 -37.08 57.03
CA CYS A 405 -23.17 -35.80 57.62
C CYS A 405 -24.66 -35.81 57.97
N GLU A 406 -25.52 -36.25 57.05
CA GLU A 406 -26.96 -36.34 57.27
C GLU A 406 -27.30 -37.21 58.48
N GLN A 407 -26.69 -38.41 58.58
CA GLN A 407 -26.89 -39.33 59.72
C GLN A 407 -26.50 -38.73 61.07
N ARG A 408 -25.58 -37.75 61.09
CA ARG A 408 -25.11 -37.08 62.31
C ARG A 408 -25.76 -35.71 62.54
N GLY A 409 -26.72 -35.33 61.70
CA GLY A 409 -27.37 -34.02 61.77
C GLY A 409 -26.43 -32.85 61.49
N ILE A 410 -25.43 -33.07 60.63
CA ILE A 410 -24.47 -32.06 60.18
C ILE A 410 -24.97 -31.51 58.85
N ARG A 411 -25.10 -30.18 58.76
CA ARG A 411 -25.44 -29.51 57.51
C ARG A 411 -24.19 -29.44 56.64
N LEU A 412 -24.19 -30.13 55.50
CA LEU A 412 -23.11 -30.06 54.52
C LEU A 412 -23.45 -29.04 53.43
N ILE A 413 -22.57 -28.07 53.21
CA ILE A 413 -22.66 -27.10 52.10
C ILE A 413 -21.51 -27.39 51.13
N LYS A 414 -21.85 -27.76 49.89
CA LYS A 414 -20.88 -27.83 48.79
C LYS A 414 -20.72 -26.44 48.16
N LEU A 415 -19.52 -25.89 48.23
CA LEU A 415 -19.18 -24.57 47.72
C LEU A 415 -17.87 -24.64 46.94
N PRO A 416 -17.87 -24.98 45.63
CA PRO A 416 -16.65 -25.10 44.85
C PRO A 416 -15.99 -23.74 44.56
N MET A 417 -14.65 -23.76 44.45
CA MET A 417 -13.88 -22.61 44.01
C MET A 417 -14.19 -22.27 42.54
N LYS A 418 -15.08 -21.29 42.32
CA LYS A 418 -15.48 -20.79 41.01
C LYS A 418 -15.18 -19.30 40.91
N GLY A 419 -14.50 -18.90 39.84
CA GLY A 419 -14.12 -17.50 39.62
C GLY A 419 -12.89 -17.11 40.43
N THR A 420 -12.91 -15.90 40.98
CA THR A 420 -11.85 -15.32 41.79
C THR A 420 -12.03 -15.63 43.29
N GLU A 421 -11.01 -15.29 44.07
CA GLU A 421 -11.06 -15.34 45.54
C GLU A 421 -12.21 -14.50 46.12
N LEU A 422 -12.50 -13.36 45.49
CA LEU A 422 -13.63 -12.48 45.87
C LEU A 422 -14.97 -13.17 45.62
N ASP A 423 -15.14 -13.79 44.44
CA ASP A 423 -16.37 -14.52 44.09
C ASP A 423 -16.66 -15.65 45.09
N TYR A 424 -15.60 -16.37 45.49
CA TYR A 424 -15.70 -17.43 46.49
C TYR A 424 -16.06 -16.87 47.86
N ALA A 425 -15.36 -15.82 48.32
CA ALA A 425 -15.60 -15.20 49.62
C ALA A 425 -17.03 -14.65 49.75
N ASP A 426 -17.58 -14.01 48.71
CA ASP A 426 -18.97 -13.55 48.70
C ASP A 426 -19.98 -14.70 48.70
N SER A 427 -19.67 -15.78 47.98
CA SER A 427 -20.50 -16.98 47.98
C SER A 427 -20.47 -17.68 49.35
N LEU A 428 -19.31 -17.66 50.01
CA LEU A 428 -19.13 -18.17 51.36
C LEU A 428 -19.90 -17.33 52.39
N LYS A 429 -19.84 -16.00 52.33
CA LYS A 429 -20.65 -15.11 53.18
C LYS A 429 -22.15 -15.41 53.04
N ARG A 430 -22.63 -15.67 51.82
CA ARG A 430 -24.02 -16.13 51.57
C ARG A 430 -24.31 -17.50 52.17
N ALA A 431 -23.37 -18.43 52.09
CA ALA A 431 -23.50 -19.75 52.73
C ALA A 431 -23.61 -19.63 54.27
N PHE A 432 -22.78 -18.79 54.90
CA PHE A 432 -22.89 -18.45 56.32
C PHE A 432 -24.23 -17.76 56.65
N GLN A 433 -24.71 -16.85 55.81
CA GLN A 433 -26.00 -16.19 56.03
C GLN A 433 -27.17 -17.18 56.04
N ASN A 434 -27.12 -18.23 55.20
CA ASN A 434 -28.14 -19.29 55.14
C ASN A 434 -28.21 -20.18 56.40
N VAL A 435 -27.22 -20.08 57.28
CA VAL A 435 -27.19 -20.70 58.62
C VAL A 435 -27.25 -19.66 59.73
N HIS A 436 -27.75 -18.45 59.43
CA HIS A 436 -27.92 -17.35 60.38
C HIS A 436 -26.60 -16.76 60.94
N ILE A 437 -25.48 -16.97 60.25
CA ILE A 437 -24.19 -16.35 60.58
C ILE A 437 -23.96 -15.17 59.63
N PHE A 438 -24.13 -13.95 60.13
CA PHE A 438 -24.04 -12.74 59.31
C PHE A 438 -22.63 -12.13 59.37
N ILE A 439 -21.94 -12.04 58.23
CA ILE A 439 -20.61 -11.43 58.09
C ILE A 439 -20.76 -10.13 57.31
N SER A 440 -20.40 -9.01 57.92
CA SER A 440 -20.59 -7.65 57.38
C SER A 440 -19.29 -6.95 57.00
N SER A 441 -18.16 -7.65 57.06
CA SER A 441 -16.87 -7.06 56.67
C SER A 441 -16.74 -6.93 55.15
N ASP A 442 -15.84 -6.05 54.74
CA ASP A 442 -15.51 -5.85 53.33
C ASP A 442 -14.78 -7.07 52.74
N THR A 443 -15.27 -7.59 51.62
CA THR A 443 -14.74 -8.80 51.01
C THR A 443 -13.32 -8.62 50.46
N GLU A 444 -12.99 -7.45 49.91
CA GLU A 444 -11.65 -7.20 49.37
C GLU A 444 -10.61 -7.16 50.50
N GLU A 445 -10.92 -6.44 51.58
CA GLU A 445 -10.07 -6.40 52.78
C GLU A 445 -9.90 -7.79 53.40
N ASP A 446 -10.98 -8.56 53.51
CA ASP A 446 -10.93 -9.92 54.06
C ASP A 446 -10.02 -10.84 53.23
N VAL A 447 -10.13 -10.81 51.90
CA VAL A 447 -9.29 -11.62 50.98
C VAL A 447 -7.83 -11.20 51.07
N GLU A 448 -7.54 -9.90 51.11
CA GLU A 448 -6.18 -9.39 51.26
C GLU A 448 -5.55 -9.83 52.60
N ILE A 449 -6.32 -9.82 53.69
CA ILE A 449 -5.84 -10.31 55.00
C ILE A 449 -5.54 -11.81 54.93
N ILE A 450 -6.43 -12.62 54.31
CA ILE A 450 -6.21 -14.06 54.16
C ILE A 450 -4.94 -14.32 53.36
N LYS A 451 -4.74 -13.62 52.24
CA LYS A 451 -3.54 -13.75 51.39
C LYS A 451 -2.26 -13.39 52.13
N ASN A 452 -2.25 -12.23 52.78
CA ASN A 452 -1.10 -11.77 53.57
C ASN A 452 -0.77 -12.72 54.73
N THR A 453 -1.80 -13.30 55.36
CA THR A 453 -1.60 -14.28 56.45
C THR A 453 -0.99 -15.56 55.92
N PHE A 454 -1.48 -16.06 54.78
CA PHE A 454 -0.90 -17.23 54.11
C PHE A 454 0.56 -16.98 53.70
N GLU A 455 0.87 -15.82 53.12
CA GLU A 455 2.24 -15.49 52.73
C GLU A 455 3.19 -15.40 53.93
N ARG A 456 2.78 -14.76 55.04
CA ARG A 456 3.58 -14.73 56.27
C ARG A 456 3.80 -16.12 56.87
N TRP A 457 2.78 -16.96 56.86
CA TRP A 457 2.90 -18.35 57.32
C TRP A 457 3.90 -19.11 56.44
N ARG A 458 3.77 -18.98 55.12
CA ARG A 458 4.66 -19.64 54.16
C ARG A 458 6.11 -19.13 54.25
N ASP A 459 6.31 -17.85 54.56
CA ASP A 459 7.63 -17.26 54.78
C ASP A 459 8.26 -17.66 56.13
N SER A 460 7.47 -18.22 57.06
CA SER A 460 7.95 -18.70 58.36
C SER A 460 8.31 -20.19 58.41
N GLN A 461 8.02 -20.92 57.33
CA GLN A 461 8.44 -22.31 57.11
C GLN A 461 9.81 -22.33 56.45
#